data_AF-A0A396BJQ8-F1
#
_entry.id   AF-A0A396BJQ8-F1
#
_cell.length_a   1.000
_cell.length_b   1.000
_cell.length_c   1.000
_cell.angle_alpha   90.00
_cell.angle_beta   90.00
_cell.angle_gamma   90.00
#
_symmetry.space_group_name_H-M   'P 1'
#
loop_
_entity.id
_entity.type
_entity.pdbx_description
1 polymer ?
#
loop_
_entity_poly.entity_id
_entity_poly.type
_entity_poly.pdbx_seq_one_letter_code
_entity_poly.pdbx_strand_id
1 'polypeptide(L)'
;MENIFDSAKTIQEKRTILKGLSKPLQILVKEAAIPTVNDGLKAIYAQSGHTELKTLKQWNKEGRSIKKGSHALCLWGVPKKVETTQVEEAQGEDNDPMNFYPICFVFSNLQVYEKQ
;
A
#
# COMPACT_ATOMS: atom_id res chain seq x y z
N MET A 1 16.28 6.03 7.03
CA MET A 1 14.92 6.09 7.59
C MET A 1 14.32 4.70 7.39
N GLU A 2 13.86 4.06 8.46
CA GLU A 2 13.37 2.68 8.44
C GLU A 2 12.03 2.58 7.70
N ASN A 3 11.75 1.44 7.06
CA ASN A 3 10.47 1.24 6.40
C ASN A 3 9.41 0.97 7.49
N ILE A 4 8.30 1.71 7.43
CA ILE A 4 7.19 1.67 8.41
C ILE A 4 6.61 0.24 8.57
N PHE A 5 6.79 -0.62 7.57
CA PHE A 5 6.30 -2.00 7.57
C PHE A 5 7.33 -3.04 8.02
N ASP A 6 8.55 -2.64 8.42
CA ASP A 6 9.62 -3.56 8.83
C ASP A 6 9.28 -4.34 10.11
N SER A 7 8.50 -3.73 11.00
CA SER A 7 8.04 -4.37 12.24
C SER A 7 6.95 -5.43 12.01
N ALA A 8 6.26 -5.40 10.87
CA ALA A 8 5.15 -6.29 10.57
C ALA A 8 5.62 -7.59 9.91
N LYS A 9 5.29 -8.72 10.56
CA LYS A 9 5.66 -10.08 10.14
C LYS A 9 4.56 -10.75 9.31
N THR A 10 3.31 -10.34 9.49
CA THR A 10 2.14 -10.91 8.80
C THR A 10 1.47 -9.91 7.87
N ILE A 11 0.67 -10.41 6.92
CA ILE A 11 -0.12 -9.56 6.00
C ILE A 11 -1.15 -8.75 6.78
N GLN A 12 -1.72 -9.32 7.84
CA GLN A 12 -2.71 -8.72 8.73
C GLN A 12 -2.11 -7.54 9.49
N GLU A 13 -0.90 -7.67 10.03
CA GLU A 13 -0.19 -6.55 10.67
C GLU A 13 0.10 -5.42 9.68
N LYS A 14 0.57 -5.74 8.46
CA LYS A 14 0.76 -4.74 7.40
C LYS A 14 -0.55 -4.04 7.05
N ARG A 15 -1.67 -4.78 7.04
CA ARG A 15 -3.01 -4.23 6.84
C ARG A 15 -3.39 -3.27 7.96
N THR A 16 -3.17 -3.64 9.21
CA THR A 16 -3.46 -2.80 10.38
C THR A 16 -2.67 -1.49 10.33
N ILE A 17 -1.37 -1.56 10.01
CA ILE A 17 -0.54 -0.37 9.80
C ILE A 17 -1.10 0.49 8.66
N LEU A 18 -1.41 -0.12 7.51
CA LEU A 18 -1.92 0.59 6.35
C LEU A 18 -3.29 1.25 6.62
N LYS A 19 -4.18 0.57 7.35
CA LYS A 19 -5.44 1.15 7.85
C LYS A 19 -5.18 2.34 8.77
N GLY A 20 -4.23 2.21 9.70
CA GLY A 20 -3.83 3.28 10.61
C GLY A 20 -3.38 4.55 9.87
N LEU A 21 -2.54 4.39 8.85
CA LEU A 21 -2.11 5.50 7.98
C LEU A 21 -3.27 6.06 7.15
N SER A 22 -4.21 5.22 6.74
CA SER A 22 -5.31 5.62 5.85
C SER A 22 -6.44 6.38 6.53
N LYS A 23 -6.69 6.15 7.83
CA LYS A 23 -7.75 6.83 8.59
C LYS A 23 -7.71 8.36 8.49
N PRO A 24 -6.60 9.05 8.82
CA PRO A 24 -6.54 10.51 8.66
C PRO A 24 -6.63 10.94 7.18
N LEU A 25 -6.08 10.16 6.26
CA LEU A 25 -6.14 10.46 4.83
C LEU A 25 -7.57 10.39 4.27
N GLN A 26 -8.41 9.48 4.77
CA GLN A 26 -9.82 9.42 4.39
C GLN A 26 -10.58 10.70 4.76
N ILE A 27 -10.23 11.34 5.88
CA ILE A 27 -10.80 12.64 6.27
C ILE A 27 -10.38 13.71 5.26
N LEU A 28 -9.09 13.77 4.92
CA LEU A 28 -8.58 14.72 3.93
C LEU A 28 -9.18 14.53 2.53
N VAL A 29 -9.46 13.29 2.11
CA VAL A 29 -10.19 13.02 0.86
C VAL A 29 -11.62 13.56 0.92
N LYS A 30 -12.33 13.35 2.04
CA LYS A 30 -13.70 13.88 2.23
C LYS A 30 -13.74 15.40 2.22
N GLU A 31 -12.70 16.04 2.74
CA GLU A 31 -12.51 17.49 2.71
C GLU A 31 -11.99 18.00 1.36
N ALA A 32 -11.81 17.13 0.36
CA ALA A 32 -11.24 17.42 -0.95
C ALA A 32 -9.84 18.04 -0.92
N ALA A 33 -9.11 17.89 0.19
CA ALA A 33 -7.73 18.38 0.36
C ALA A 33 -6.73 17.51 -0.41
N ILE A 34 -7.02 16.22 -0.59
CA ILE A 34 -6.25 15.30 -1.43
C ILE A 34 -7.18 14.48 -2.35
N PRO A 35 -6.72 14.05 -3.54
CA PRO A 35 -7.58 13.35 -4.49
C PRO A 35 -7.97 11.94 -4.03
N THR A 36 -7.00 11.17 -3.51
CA THR A 36 -7.21 9.79 -3.07
C THR A 36 -6.36 9.44 -1.86
N VAL A 37 -6.76 8.38 -1.14
CA VAL A 37 -5.97 7.82 -0.02
C VAL A 37 -4.58 7.39 -0.50
N ASN A 38 -4.46 6.81 -1.69
CA ASN A 38 -3.18 6.38 -2.24
C ASN A 38 -2.25 7.56 -2.54
N ASP A 39 -2.77 8.74 -2.92
CA ASP A 39 -1.95 9.93 -3.11
C ASP A 39 -1.44 10.47 -1.77
N GLY A 40 -2.26 10.43 -0.72
CA GLY A 40 -1.81 10.72 0.64
C GLY A 40 -0.72 9.74 1.13
N LEU A 41 -0.89 8.44 0.89
CA LEU A 41 0.12 7.43 1.24
C LEU A 41 1.45 7.66 0.51
N LYS A 42 1.39 7.97 -0.79
CA LYS A 42 2.59 8.35 -1.57
C LYS A 42 3.27 9.59 -1.01
N ALA A 43 2.50 10.60 -0.60
CA ALA A 43 3.04 11.82 -0.01
C ALA A 43 3.75 11.53 1.33
N ILE A 44 3.20 10.66 2.18
CA ILE A 44 3.86 10.19 3.41
C ILE A 44 5.19 9.52 3.07
N TYR A 45 5.22 8.59 2.11
CA TYR A 45 6.45 7.91 1.72
C TYR A 45 7.48 8.87 1.09
N ALA A 46 7.01 9.89 0.35
CA ALA A 46 7.87 10.92 -0.23
C ALA A 46 8.60 11.77 0.83
N GLN A 47 8.04 11.94 2.04
CA GLN A 47 8.75 12.60 3.16
C GLN A 47 10.03 11.84 3.56
N SER A 48 10.07 10.53 3.32
CA SER A 48 11.26 9.68 3.52
C SER A 48 12.11 9.50 2.25
N GLY A 49 11.82 10.25 1.18
CA GLY A 49 12.54 10.20 -0.10
C GLY A 49 12.04 9.16 -1.10
N HIS A 50 10.93 8.48 -0.82
CA HIS A 50 10.33 7.50 -1.74
C HIS A 50 9.44 8.19 -2.78
N THR A 51 10.07 8.70 -3.85
CA THR A 51 9.39 9.50 -4.88
C THR A 51 8.83 8.68 -6.04
N GLU A 52 9.45 7.55 -6.37
CA GLU A 52 8.91 6.61 -7.36
C GLU A 52 8.58 5.29 -6.70
N LEU A 53 7.32 4.87 -6.80
CA LEU A 53 6.83 3.60 -6.27
C LEU A 53 6.31 2.73 -7.41
N LYS A 54 6.93 1.57 -7.60
CA LYS A 54 6.52 0.60 -8.62
C LYS A 54 6.52 -0.81 -8.06
N THR A 55 5.71 -1.68 -8.63
CA THR A 55 5.73 -3.11 -8.31
C THR A 55 7.04 -3.74 -8.76
N LEU A 56 7.40 -4.89 -8.18
CA LEU A 56 8.58 -5.67 -8.61
C LEU A 56 8.58 -5.91 -10.13
N LYS A 57 7.41 -6.26 -10.70
CA LYS A 57 7.26 -6.52 -12.14
C LYS A 57 7.55 -5.27 -12.98
N GLN A 58 7.10 -4.10 -12.54
CA GLN A 58 7.36 -2.84 -13.23
C GLN A 58 8.84 -2.48 -13.19
N TRP A 59 9.51 -2.60 -12.04
CA TRP A 59 10.96 -2.38 -11.95
C TRP A 59 11.76 -3.33 -12.84
N ASN A 60 11.41 -4.62 -12.83
CA ASN A 60 12.06 -5.61 -13.69
C ASN A 60 11.90 -5.27 -15.19
N LYS A 61 10.74 -4.74 -15.59
CA LYS A 61 10.48 -4.30 -16.97
C LYS A 61 11.35 -3.11 -17.37
N GLU A 62 11.73 -2.28 -16.41
CA GLU A 62 12.61 -1.12 -16.59
C GLU A 62 14.11 -1.47 -16.45
N GLY A 63 14.46 -2.76 -16.39
CA GLY A 63 15.86 -3.20 -16.26
C GLY A 63 16.45 -3.00 -14.86
N ARG A 64 15.62 -2.68 -13.86
CA ARG A 64 16.06 -2.51 -12.47
C ARG A 64 15.71 -3.73 -11.62
N SER A 65 16.55 -4.01 -10.63
CA SER A 65 16.38 -5.07 -9.64
C SER A 65 16.16 -4.49 -8.25
N ILE A 66 15.40 -5.17 -7.40
CA ILE A 66 15.28 -4.81 -5.98
C ILE A 66 16.54 -5.26 -5.22
N LYS A 67 17.10 -4.37 -4.38
CA LYS A 67 18.21 -4.67 -3.48
C LYS A 67 17.81 -5.78 -2.49
N LYS A 68 18.64 -6.82 -2.36
CA LYS A 68 18.39 -7.95 -1.45
C LYS A 68 18.17 -7.45 -0.01
N GLY A 69 17.17 -8.01 0.67
CA GLY A 69 16.78 -7.61 2.02
C GLY A 69 15.86 -6.38 2.10
N SER A 70 15.54 -5.73 0.98
CA SER A 70 14.56 -4.64 0.98
C SER A 70 13.15 -5.18 1.23
N HIS A 71 12.43 -4.57 2.16
CA HIS A 71 11.02 -4.84 2.39
C HIS A 71 10.12 -3.88 1.58
N ALA A 72 8.99 -4.38 1.08
CA ALA A 72 8.06 -3.58 0.31
C ALA A 72 7.36 -2.50 1.15
N LEU A 73 7.01 -1.40 0.51
CA LEU A 73 5.99 -0.46 0.97
C LEU A 73 4.61 -0.97 0.52
N CYS A 74 3.55 -0.50 1.16
CA CYS A 74 2.19 -0.97 0.88
C CYS A 74 1.30 0.16 0.37
N LEU A 75 0.52 -0.11 -0.67
CA LEU A 75 -0.59 0.72 -1.15
C LEU A 75 -1.87 -0.10 -1.18
N TRP A 76 -3.02 0.56 -1.33
CA TRP A 76 -4.26 -0.14 -1.61
C TRP A 76 -4.37 -0.47 -3.09
N GLY A 77 -4.57 -1.75 -3.39
CA GLY A 77 -4.86 -2.22 -4.74
C GLY A 77 -6.34 -2.00 -5.09
N VAL A 78 -6.64 -2.10 -6.39
CA VAL A 78 -8.02 -2.05 -6.88
C VAL A 78 -8.79 -3.25 -6.33
N PRO A 79 -9.98 -3.06 -5.73
CA PRO A 79 -10.78 -4.15 -5.22
C PRO A 79 -11.14 -5.08 -6.37
N LYS A 80 -10.95 -6.39 -6.19
CA LYS A 80 -11.47 -7.34 -7.16
C LYS A 80 -12.98 -7.26 -7.13
N LYS A 81 -13.64 -7.19 -8.29
CA LYS A 81 -15.09 -7.38 -8.36
C LYS A 81 -15.37 -8.80 -7.89
N VAL A 82 -15.69 -8.96 -6.61
CA VAL A 82 -16.18 -10.24 -6.10
C VAL A 82 -17.63 -10.31 -6.56
N GLU A 83 -17.97 -11.32 -7.37
CA GLU A 83 -19.37 -11.60 -7.69
C GLU A 83 -20.13 -11.79 -6.37
N THR A 84 -21.27 -11.12 -6.29
CA THR A 84 -22.02 -10.79 -5.08
C THR A 84 -22.75 -12.02 -4.50
N THR A 85 -22.01 -13.07 -4.14
CA THR A 85 -22.60 -14.32 -3.60
C THR A 85 -22.08 -14.69 -2.22
N GLN A 86 -21.22 -13.88 -1.60
CA GLN A 86 -20.66 -14.14 -0.26
C GLN A 86 -20.71 -12.91 0.66
N VAL A 87 -21.67 -12.01 0.47
CA VAL A 87 -21.81 -10.81 1.31
C VAL A 87 -22.85 -10.98 2.43
N GLU A 88 -23.63 -12.08 2.42
CA GLU A 88 -24.74 -12.27 3.37
C GLU A 88 -24.34 -12.98 4.69
N GLU A 89 -23.14 -13.55 4.82
CA GLU A 89 -22.77 -14.31 6.03
C GLU A 89 -21.82 -13.59 7.01
N ALA A 90 -21.43 -12.35 6.73
CA ALA A 90 -20.57 -11.57 7.64
C ALA A 90 -21.34 -10.48 8.40
N GLN A 91 -22.41 -10.85 9.11
CA GLN A 91 -22.96 -10.03 10.18
C GLN A 91 -22.05 -10.17 11.43
N GLY A 92 -20.93 -9.45 11.40
CA GLY A 92 -20.00 -9.29 12.52
C GLY A 92 -19.30 -7.92 12.41
N GLU A 93 -18.92 -7.34 13.55
CA GLU A 93 -18.59 -5.93 13.82
C GLU A 93 -17.52 -5.20 12.96
N ASP A 94 -17.06 -5.72 11.82
CA ASP A 94 -16.01 -5.08 11.01
C ASP A 94 -16.42 -4.87 9.53
N ASN A 95 -17.47 -4.05 9.34
CA ASN A 95 -17.90 -3.50 8.03
C ASN A 95 -16.96 -2.38 7.54
N ASP A 96 -15.65 -2.44 7.82
CA ASP A 96 -14.69 -1.48 7.26
C ASP A 96 -14.55 -1.72 5.74
N PRO A 97 -14.93 -0.76 4.88
CA PRO A 97 -14.82 -0.90 3.42
C PRO A 97 -13.41 -1.26 2.96
N MET A 98 -12.38 -0.89 3.75
CA MET A 98 -10.99 -1.21 3.46
C MET A 98 -10.68 -2.71 3.51
N ASN A 99 -11.53 -3.53 4.15
CA ASN A 99 -11.39 -5.00 4.18
C ASN A 99 -11.50 -5.63 2.79
N PHE A 100 -12.18 -4.96 1.84
CA PHE A 100 -12.36 -5.46 0.48
C PHE A 100 -11.24 -5.05 -0.50
N TYR A 101 -10.34 -4.16 -0.08
CA TYR A 101 -9.23 -3.69 -0.93
C TYR A 101 -7.98 -4.54 -0.72
N PRO A 102 -7.40 -5.19 -1.74
CA PRO A 102 -6.17 -5.95 -1.57
C PRO A 102 -4.99 -5.03 -1.22
N ILE A 103 -3.97 -5.56 -0.57
CA ILE A 103 -2.69 -4.85 -0.39
C ILE A 103 -1.88 -4.99 -1.68
N CYS A 104 -1.36 -3.87 -2.18
CA CYS A 104 -0.41 -3.81 -3.27
C CYS A 104 0.99 -3.55 -2.73
N PHE A 105 1.91 -4.50 -2.93
CA PHE A 105 3.31 -4.34 -2.56
C PHE A 105 4.07 -3.60 -3.65
N VAL A 106 4.70 -2.49 -3.25
CA VAL A 106 5.50 -1.64 -4.13
C VAL A 106 6.88 -1.42 -3.53
N PHE A 107 7.84 -1.10 -4.40
CA PHE A 107 9.21 -0.79 -4.04
C PHE A 107 9.55 0.60 -4.55
N SER A 108 10.37 1.31 -3.79
CA SER A 108 10.81 2.66 -4.10
C SER A 108 12.06 2.69 -4.98
N ASN A 109 12.28 3.81 -5.68
CA ASN A 109 13.57 4.18 -6.27
C ASN A 109 14.78 3.98 -5.33
N LEU A 110 14.62 4.13 -4.01
CA LEU A 110 15.71 3.92 -3.04
C LEU A 110 16.09 2.44 -2.86
N GLN A 111 15.19 1.53 -3.24
CA GLN A 111 15.28 0.09 -3.00
C GLN A 111 15.73 -0.69 -4.23
N VAL A 112 16.08 -0.01 -5.32
CA VAL A 112 16.46 -0.66 -6.58
C VAL A 112 17.88 -0.31 -7.00
N TYR A 113 18.43 -1.14 -7.88
CA TYR A 113 19.71 -0.94 -8.56
C TYR A 113 19.57 -1.34 -10.03
N GLU A 114 20.42 -0.83 -10.90
CA GLU A 114 20.45 -1.21 -12.32
C GLU A 114 21.08 -2.59 -12.49
N LYS A 115 20.45 -3.46 -13.30
CA LYS A 115 21.08 -4.70 -13.70
C LYS A 115 22.22 -4.36 -14.66
N GLN A 116 23.46 -4.47 -14.18
CA GLN A 116 24.64 -4.54 -15.07
C GLN A 116 24.61 -5.82 -15.89
#